data_AF-A0A2R4IKX6-F1
#
_entry.id   AF-A0A2R4IKX6-F1
#
_cell.length_a   1.000
_cell.length_b   1.000
_cell.length_c   1.000
_cell.angle_alpha   90.00
_cell.angle_beta   90.00
_cell.angle_gamma   90.00
#
_symmetry.space_group_name_H-M   'P 1'
#
loop_
_entity.id
_entity.type
_entity.pdbx_description
1 polymer ?
#
loop_
_entity_poly.entity_id
_entity_poly.type
_entity_poly.pdbx_seq_one_letter_code
_entity_poly.pdbx_strand_id
1 'polypeptide(L)'
;MSSRRPRWVPDREAKECTQCSTKFTFLKTRKHHCRSCGSVFCDSCTNYQSYLPEFEYTEPQRVCQSCHDKIATEIERTQNRAFSNNSHPSFSDDRDYNPPNSTSLPSSNPNSNSNGPSYYSTPPSQNGDDTQPAYAERKIVVLGSRAVGKSSITIRYAEKHFVDTYNPTIETKFPARIRYRGKEFNLKLLDTAGQDEHSILQPNYTIGTHCYVLVFSVVDRASFEMIRVLHDKVLNACAISPLQQTQAPKPNLASDHPSNSNGINGTSTAVENESKVVIILVGNMCDLERNRCVSNEEGEALARELGCSFIECSAKTDENIHKIFETAVHNYELRFNQEAYHQETPPTCLLL
;
A
#
# COMPACT_ATOMS: atom_id res chain seq x y z
N MET A 1 31.21 -9.44 13.37
CA MET A 1 31.43 -10.28 14.55
C MET A 1 30.10 -10.94 14.89
N SER A 2 29.99 -12.27 14.77
CA SER A 2 28.79 -13.02 15.15
C SER A 2 28.56 -12.82 16.66
N SER A 3 27.39 -12.33 17.04
CA SER A 3 27.06 -12.14 18.46
C SER A 3 26.77 -13.50 19.08
N ARG A 4 27.22 -13.76 20.31
CA ARG A 4 26.92 -15.03 20.98
C ARG A 4 25.40 -15.18 21.10
N ARG A 5 24.89 -16.34 20.66
CA ARG A 5 23.48 -16.71 20.82
C ARG A 5 23.04 -16.57 22.28
N PRO A 6 21.79 -16.13 22.54
CA PRO A 6 21.30 -15.94 23.90
C PRO A 6 21.23 -17.27 24.65
N ARG A 7 21.37 -17.21 25.98
CA ARG A 7 21.17 -18.39 26.83
C ARG A 7 19.70 -18.81 26.77
N TRP A 8 19.47 -20.04 26.34
CA TRP A 8 18.12 -20.59 26.22
C TRP A 8 17.59 -21.07 27.58
N VAL A 9 16.42 -20.59 27.99
CA VAL A 9 15.76 -21.05 29.23
C VAL A 9 15.19 -22.45 28.99
N PRO A 10 15.59 -23.47 29.77
CA PRO A 10 15.07 -24.82 29.64
C PRO A 10 13.56 -24.87 29.91
N ASP A 11 12.81 -25.66 29.13
CA ASP A 11 11.36 -25.76 29.29
C ASP A 11 10.92 -26.16 30.70
N ARG A 12 11.69 -27.02 31.38
CA ARG A 12 11.42 -27.44 32.77
C ARG A 12 11.44 -26.28 33.78
N GLU A 13 12.20 -25.23 33.49
CA GLU A 13 12.36 -24.06 34.36
C GLU A 13 11.28 -23.00 34.08
N ALA A 14 10.74 -22.95 32.86
CA ALA A 14 9.67 -22.04 32.49
C ALA A 14 8.28 -22.57 32.90
N LYS A 15 7.78 -22.13 34.06
CA LYS A 15 6.43 -22.50 34.56
C LYS A 15 5.32 -21.57 34.06
N GLU A 16 5.68 -20.35 33.67
CA GLU A 16 4.75 -19.30 33.24
C GLU A 16 5.38 -18.42 32.17
N CYS A 17 4.53 -17.75 31.38
CA CYS A 17 4.98 -16.82 30.36
C CYS A 17 5.79 -15.68 30.99
N THR A 18 7.00 -15.44 30.45
CA THR A 18 7.88 -14.37 30.94
C THR A 18 7.28 -12.96 30.84
N GLN A 19 6.29 -12.72 29.96
CA GLN A 19 5.67 -11.40 29.79
C GLN A 19 4.36 -11.25 30.56
N CYS A 20 3.41 -12.17 30.43
CA CYS A 20 2.07 -12.03 31.00
C CYS A 20 1.80 -12.93 32.21
N SER A 21 2.80 -13.68 32.68
CA SER A 21 2.72 -14.61 33.82
C SER A 21 1.62 -15.69 33.70
N THR A 22 1.06 -15.89 32.50
CA THR A 22 0.10 -16.97 32.29
C THR A 22 0.81 -18.32 32.45
N LYS A 23 0.27 -19.18 33.31
CA LYS A 23 0.82 -20.52 33.57
C LYS A 23 0.78 -21.38 32.30
N PHE A 24 1.88 -22.07 32.04
CA PHE A 24 1.92 -23.05 30.96
C PHE A 24 1.18 -24.31 31.36
N THR A 25 0.38 -24.83 30.44
CA THR A 25 -0.38 -26.06 30.63
C THR A 25 -0.22 -26.94 29.39
N PHE A 26 -0.25 -28.26 29.58
CA PHE A 26 -0.04 -29.20 28.48
C PHE A 26 -1.07 -29.05 27.34
N LEU A 27 -2.31 -28.64 27.67
CA LEU A 27 -3.42 -28.65 26.71
C LEU A 27 -3.82 -27.27 26.19
N LYS A 28 -3.55 -26.18 26.93
CA LYS A 28 -4.11 -24.85 26.60
C LYS A 28 -3.06 -23.78 26.33
N THR A 29 -1.95 -23.80 27.06
CA THR A 29 -0.93 -22.73 26.97
C THR A 29 0.43 -23.35 26.68
N ARG A 30 0.77 -23.45 25.40
CA ARG A 30 2.06 -23.99 24.94
C ARG A 30 3.21 -23.00 25.17
N LYS A 31 4.42 -23.55 25.30
CA LYS A 31 5.67 -22.81 25.50
C LYS A 31 6.28 -22.43 24.16
N HIS A 32 6.73 -21.19 24.04
CA HIS A 32 7.42 -20.69 22.86
C HIS A 32 8.62 -19.84 23.26
N HIS A 33 9.80 -20.17 22.75
CA HIS A 33 11.00 -19.37 23.01
C HIS A 33 11.11 -18.17 22.09
N CYS A 34 11.56 -17.04 22.65
CA CYS A 34 12.07 -15.94 21.85
C CYS A 34 13.48 -16.29 21.33
N ARG A 35 13.71 -16.21 20.02
CA ARG A 35 15.01 -16.51 19.41
C ARG A 35 16.05 -15.41 19.63
N SER A 36 15.62 -14.22 20.04
CA SER A 36 16.49 -13.08 20.36
C SER A 36 16.99 -13.08 21.81
N CYS A 37 16.12 -13.32 22.81
CA CYS A 37 16.50 -13.29 24.22
C CYS A 37 16.57 -14.66 24.92
N GLY A 38 16.02 -15.72 24.32
CA GLY A 38 16.04 -17.07 24.86
C GLY A 38 15.01 -17.39 25.96
N SER A 39 14.20 -16.42 26.38
CA SER A 39 13.11 -16.60 27.37
C SER A 39 11.87 -17.28 26.76
N VAL A 40 10.94 -17.75 27.62
CA VAL A 40 9.78 -18.56 27.23
C VAL A 40 8.46 -17.80 27.44
N PHE A 41 7.59 -17.84 26.44
CA PHE A 41 6.35 -17.08 26.39
C PHE A 41 5.17 -17.93 25.92
N CYS A 42 3.95 -17.44 26.14
CA CYS A 42 2.76 -17.94 25.45
C CYS A 42 2.75 -17.45 24.00
N ASP A 43 1.89 -18.05 23.18
CA ASP A 43 1.79 -17.69 21.77
C ASP A 43 1.49 -16.20 21.57
N SER A 44 0.55 -15.64 22.34
CA SER A 44 0.16 -14.22 22.26
C SER A 44 1.29 -13.23 22.60
N CYS A 45 2.23 -13.61 23.48
CA CYS A 45 3.38 -12.77 23.84
C CYS A 45 4.61 -13.01 22.94
N THR A 46 4.54 -13.97 22.03
CA THR A 46 5.56 -14.25 21.01
C THR A 46 4.97 -14.41 19.62
N ASN A 47 3.91 -13.67 19.29
CA ASN A 47 3.31 -13.66 17.95
C ASN A 47 4.07 -12.73 16.98
N TYR A 48 5.28 -12.29 17.35
CA TYR A 48 6.13 -11.40 16.58
C TYR A 48 7.28 -12.17 15.94
N GLN A 49 7.82 -11.64 14.83
CA GLN A 49 8.99 -12.18 14.16
C GLN A 49 9.98 -11.04 13.82
N SER A 50 11.27 -11.30 13.94
CA SER A 50 12.32 -10.34 13.59
C SER A 50 13.50 -11.05 12.93
N TYR A 51 14.18 -10.34 12.02
CA TYR A 51 15.46 -10.81 11.48
C TYR A 51 16.54 -10.73 12.56
N LEU A 52 17.32 -11.81 12.67
CA LEU A 52 18.42 -11.93 13.63
C LEU A 52 19.70 -12.33 12.89
N PRO A 53 20.20 -11.48 11.97
CA PRO A 53 21.37 -11.79 11.16
C PRO A 53 22.61 -12.03 12.03
N GLU A 54 22.67 -11.45 13.23
CA GLU A 54 23.74 -11.66 14.20
C GLU A 54 23.85 -13.09 14.73
N PHE A 55 22.80 -13.90 14.56
CA PHE A 55 22.77 -15.33 14.92
C PHE A 55 22.71 -16.26 13.71
N GLU A 56 22.97 -15.73 12.50
CA GLU A 56 23.02 -16.45 11.22
C GLU A 56 21.66 -17.05 10.80
N TYR A 57 20.56 -16.43 11.22
CA TYR A 57 19.26 -16.75 10.65
C TYR A 57 19.06 -15.98 9.36
N THR A 58 18.81 -16.70 8.26
CA THR A 58 18.43 -16.11 6.97
C THR A 58 16.94 -15.76 6.89
N GLU A 59 16.14 -16.35 7.79
CA GLU A 59 14.69 -16.17 7.85
C GLU A 59 14.25 -15.48 9.15
N PRO A 60 13.11 -14.76 9.18
CA PRO A 60 12.55 -14.17 10.38
C PRO A 60 12.33 -15.21 11.49
N GLN A 61 12.73 -14.87 12.71
CA GLN A 61 12.60 -15.75 13.84
C GLN A 61 11.56 -15.24 14.83
N ARG A 62 10.81 -16.17 15.44
CA ARG A 62 9.87 -15.84 16.50
C ARG A 62 10.56 -15.12 17.66
N VAL A 63 10.05 -13.96 18.02
CA VAL A 63 10.56 -13.15 19.14
C VAL A 63 9.42 -12.70 20.04
N CYS A 64 9.74 -12.29 21.27
CA CYS A 64 8.78 -11.62 22.14
C CYS A 64 8.62 -10.15 21.72
N GLN A 65 7.52 -9.53 22.17
CA GLN A 65 7.23 -8.13 21.88
C GLN A 65 8.40 -7.19 22.20
N SER A 66 8.98 -7.32 23.40
CA SER A 66 10.08 -6.46 23.82
C SER A 66 11.33 -6.60 22.92
N CYS A 67 11.62 -7.80 22.43
CA CYS A 67 12.71 -8.00 21.49
C CYS A 67 12.38 -7.43 20.12
N HIS A 68 11.16 -7.65 19.64
CA HIS A 68 10.68 -7.11 18.37
C HIS A 68 10.83 -5.58 18.32
N ASP A 69 10.33 -4.89 19.34
CA ASP A 69 10.38 -3.42 19.39
C ASP A 69 11.82 -2.91 19.46
N LYS A 70 12.68 -3.55 20.26
CA LYS A 70 14.11 -3.20 20.36
C LYS A 70 14.83 -3.38 19.03
N ILE A 71 14.58 -4.48 18.33
CA ILE A 71 15.21 -4.77 17.04
C ILE A 71 14.74 -3.76 15.98
N ALA A 72 13.43 -3.46 15.94
CA ALA A 72 12.87 -2.45 15.04
C ALA A 72 13.52 -1.07 15.27
N THR A 73 13.62 -0.64 16.53
CA THR A 73 14.27 0.64 16.88
C THR A 73 15.76 0.64 16.51
N GLU A 74 16.47 -0.48 16.65
CA GLU A 74 17.89 -0.55 16.29
C GLU A 74 18.09 -0.49 14.77
N ILE A 75 17.22 -1.15 13.99
CA ILE A 75 17.22 -1.05 12.53
C ILE A 75 17.04 0.40 12.10
N GLU A 76 16.06 1.11 12.67
CA GLU A 76 15.82 2.53 12.38
C GLU A 76 17.03 3.41 12.72
N ARG A 77 17.68 3.19 13.87
CA ARG A 77 18.91 3.92 14.26
C ARG A 77 20.08 3.63 13.34
N THR A 78 20.23 2.39 12.90
CA THR A 78 21.35 1.98 12.03
C THR A 78 21.16 2.53 10.61
N GLN A 79 19.92 2.54 10.12
CA GLN A 79 19.57 3.19 8.86
C GLN A 79 19.84 4.70 8.93
N ASN A 80 19.38 5.37 9.99
CA ASN A 80 19.63 6.80 10.19
C ASN A 80 21.12 7.14 10.33
N ARG A 81 21.94 6.29 10.99
CA ARG A 81 23.40 6.47 11.05
C ARG A 81 24.09 6.23 9.71
N ALA A 82 23.61 5.27 8.91
CA ALA A 82 24.12 5.04 7.56
C ALA A 82 23.84 6.22 6.63
N PHE A 83 22.71 6.92 6.81
CA PHE A 83 22.43 8.17 6.11
C PHE A 83 23.31 9.34 6.57
N SER A 84 23.67 9.43 7.85
CA SER A 84 24.57 10.48 8.36
C SER A 84 26.04 10.29 8.00
N ASN A 85 26.49 9.06 7.73
CA ASN A 85 27.91 8.73 7.49
C ASN A 85 28.32 8.74 6.00
N ASN A 86 27.43 9.12 5.07
CA ASN A 86 27.72 9.22 3.64
C ASN A 86 28.28 10.60 3.20
N SER A 87 28.82 11.39 4.12
CA SER A 87 29.75 12.49 3.78
C SER A 87 31.15 11.91 3.52
N HIS A 88 31.63 12.08 2.28
CA HIS A 88 32.89 11.61 1.71
C HIS A 88 34.13 11.50 2.63
N PRO A 89 35.06 10.55 2.34
CA PRO A 89 36.42 10.57 2.89
C PRO A 89 37.19 11.74 2.27
N SER A 90 37.64 12.69 3.09
CA SER A 90 38.57 13.73 2.68
C SER A 90 39.92 13.11 2.34
N PHE A 91 40.30 13.22 1.07
CA PHE A 91 41.67 13.07 0.62
C PHE A 91 42.58 14.05 1.37
N SER A 92 43.75 13.53 1.74
CA SER A 92 44.91 14.23 2.26
C SER A 92 45.36 15.38 1.36
N ASP A 93 45.68 16.52 1.97
CA ASP A 93 46.97 17.19 1.71
C ASP A 93 47.33 18.13 2.87
N ASP A 94 48.59 18.02 3.29
CA ASP A 94 49.26 18.80 4.32
C ASP A 94 49.21 20.30 4.05
N ARG A 95 48.98 21.10 5.11
CA ARG A 95 49.88 22.19 5.56
C ARG A 95 49.32 22.91 6.79
N ASP A 96 50.19 23.04 7.78
CA ASP A 96 50.02 23.77 9.04
C ASP A 96 49.54 25.22 8.85
N TYR A 97 48.40 25.59 9.46
CA TYR A 97 48.18 26.93 10.02
C TYR A 97 46.94 26.96 10.96
N ASN A 98 47.11 27.45 12.19
CA ASN A 98 46.08 27.62 13.22
C ASN A 98 45.66 29.11 13.33
N PRO A 99 44.54 29.49 13.98
CA PRO A 99 43.57 30.48 13.49
C PRO A 99 43.62 31.79 14.32
N PRO A 100 42.66 32.73 14.20
CA PRO A 100 41.50 32.64 15.09
C PRO A 100 40.16 33.24 14.58
N ASN A 101 39.11 32.53 14.98
CA ASN A 101 37.79 32.95 15.47
C ASN A 101 36.97 34.14 14.94
N SER A 102 35.71 33.76 14.65
CA SER A 102 34.44 34.41 14.96
C SER A 102 34.00 35.62 14.14
N THR A 103 32.94 35.44 13.32
CA THR A 103 31.62 36.10 13.50
C THR A 103 30.64 35.71 12.38
N SER A 104 29.35 35.60 12.77
CA SER A 104 28.11 35.91 12.00
C SER A 104 27.75 35.20 10.68
N LEU A 105 26.52 34.62 10.72
CA LEU A 105 25.43 34.54 9.70
C LEU A 105 25.44 35.62 8.59
N PRO A 106 24.65 35.55 7.47
CA PRO A 106 23.60 34.58 7.06
C PRO A 106 23.56 34.20 5.54
N SER A 107 22.59 33.33 5.21
CA SER A 107 21.80 33.29 3.96
C SER A 107 22.45 32.80 2.66
N SER A 108 21.98 31.66 2.15
CA SER A 108 21.32 31.54 0.83
C SER A 108 20.99 30.08 0.49
N ASN A 109 19.75 29.86 0.05
CA ASN A 109 19.29 28.71 -0.72
C ASN A 109 20.00 28.73 -2.10
N PRO A 110 20.31 27.61 -2.79
CA PRO A 110 19.26 26.76 -3.37
C PRO A 110 19.60 25.26 -3.57
N ASN A 111 18.55 24.47 -3.84
CA ASN A 111 18.46 23.27 -4.70
C ASN A 111 19.77 22.61 -5.18
N SER A 112 19.89 21.29 -5.01
CA SER A 112 19.64 20.31 -6.09
C SER A 112 20.00 18.88 -5.69
N ASN A 113 19.26 17.95 -6.31
CA ASN A 113 19.38 16.50 -6.26
C ASN A 113 20.80 15.94 -6.39
N SER A 114 21.03 14.81 -5.71
CA SER A 114 21.86 13.73 -6.26
C SER A 114 21.28 12.35 -5.88
N ASN A 115 20.97 11.57 -6.91
CA ASN A 115 20.63 10.15 -6.84
C ASN A 115 21.88 9.32 -6.49
N GLY A 116 21.71 8.29 -5.65
CA GLY A 116 22.64 7.16 -5.46
C GLY A 116 22.09 5.86 -6.09
N PRO A 117 22.92 4.80 -6.25
CA PRO A 117 23.06 4.09 -7.53
C PRO A 117 22.17 2.86 -7.72
N SER A 118 21.82 2.63 -8.99
CA SER A 118 21.13 1.45 -9.52
C SER A 118 22.15 0.42 -10.02
N TYR A 119 22.00 -0.83 -9.60
CA TYR A 119 22.82 -1.97 -10.04
C TYR A 119 22.07 -2.79 -11.10
N TYR A 120 22.29 -2.54 -12.39
CA TYR A 120 22.21 -3.56 -13.44
C TYR A 120 23.07 -3.12 -14.62
N SER A 121 23.99 -3.99 -15.06
CA SER A 121 24.81 -3.80 -16.25
C SER A 121 24.04 -4.22 -17.51
N THR A 122 23.95 -3.33 -18.50
CA THR A 122 23.52 -3.63 -19.88
C THR A 122 24.73 -3.63 -20.83
N PRO A 123 24.71 -4.43 -21.92
CA PRO A 123 25.79 -4.43 -22.92
C PRO A 123 25.75 -3.16 -23.78
N PRO A 124 26.84 -2.76 -24.45
CA PRO A 124 26.95 -1.45 -25.06
C PRO A 124 26.28 -1.42 -26.45
N SER A 125 25.35 -0.49 -26.65
CA SER A 125 24.98 -0.01 -27.98
C SER A 125 24.94 1.51 -28.01
N GLN A 126 25.45 2.07 -29.09
CA GLN A 126 25.89 3.45 -29.28
C GLN A 126 24.70 4.43 -29.46
N ASN A 127 24.89 5.63 -28.90
CA ASN A 127 24.37 6.95 -29.29
C ASN A 127 22.87 7.11 -29.67
N GLY A 128 22.10 7.83 -28.84
CA GLY A 128 20.87 8.51 -29.26
C GLY A 128 19.92 8.89 -28.12
N ASP A 129 19.84 10.19 -27.78
CA ASP A 129 18.73 10.92 -27.16
C ASP A 129 17.89 10.22 -26.05
N ASP A 130 18.32 10.34 -24.79
CA ASP A 130 17.60 9.84 -23.60
C ASP A 130 16.46 10.79 -23.17
N THR A 131 15.35 10.81 -23.93
CA THR A 131 14.04 11.16 -23.35
C THR A 131 13.33 9.87 -22.94
N GLN A 132 13.44 9.51 -21.66
CA GLN A 132 12.68 8.39 -21.09
C GLN A 132 11.18 8.64 -21.36
N PRO A 133 10.42 7.68 -21.95
CA PRO A 133 9.03 7.91 -22.31
C PRO A 133 8.21 8.28 -21.07
N ALA A 134 7.48 9.40 -21.15
CA ALA A 134 6.65 9.89 -20.05
C ALA A 134 5.41 9.01 -19.88
N TYR A 135 5.49 8.01 -19.00
CA TYR A 135 4.34 7.17 -18.64
C TYR A 135 3.29 7.98 -17.86
N ALA A 136 2.01 7.75 -18.16
CA ALA A 136 0.92 8.36 -17.40
C ALA A 136 0.89 7.79 -15.97
N GLU A 137 0.70 8.65 -14.98
CA GLU A 137 0.70 8.24 -13.56
C GLU A 137 -0.71 8.04 -13.02
N ARG A 138 -0.93 7.00 -12.22
CA ARG A 138 -2.16 6.76 -11.47
C ARG A 138 -1.86 6.53 -10.00
N LYS A 139 -2.36 7.41 -9.15
CA LYS A 139 -2.26 7.27 -7.69
C LYS A 139 -3.44 6.45 -7.17
N ILE A 140 -3.12 5.36 -6.47
CA ILE A 140 -4.09 4.40 -5.94
C ILE A 140 -3.89 4.31 -4.43
N VAL A 141 -4.93 4.60 -3.66
CA VAL A 141 -4.89 4.52 -2.19
C VAL A 141 -5.63 3.28 -1.72
N VAL A 142 -4.98 2.46 -0.90
CA VAL A 142 -5.56 1.22 -0.36
C VAL A 142 -6.01 1.47 1.08
N LEU A 143 -7.29 1.28 1.37
CA LEU A 143 -7.93 1.52 2.67
C LEU A 143 -8.62 0.24 3.16
N GLY A 144 -8.84 0.13 4.47
CA GLY A 144 -9.42 -1.06 5.08
C GLY A 144 -8.96 -1.25 6.52
N SER A 145 -9.65 -2.10 7.26
CA SER A 145 -9.33 -2.40 8.66
C SER A 145 -7.91 -2.92 8.85
N ARG A 146 -7.45 -2.98 10.10
CA ARG A 146 -6.18 -3.63 10.44
C ARG A 146 -6.21 -5.10 10.01
N ALA A 147 -5.06 -5.65 9.61
CA ALA A 147 -4.89 -7.07 9.26
C ALA A 147 -5.68 -7.63 8.06
N VAL A 148 -6.44 -6.82 7.30
CA VAL A 148 -7.16 -7.29 6.09
C VAL A 148 -6.25 -7.61 4.89
N GLY A 149 -4.96 -7.31 4.98
CA GLY A 149 -3.97 -7.63 3.93
C GLY A 149 -3.71 -6.54 2.88
N LYS A 150 -3.92 -5.26 3.22
CA LYS A 150 -3.61 -4.11 2.34
C LYS A 150 -2.16 -4.13 1.83
N SER A 151 -1.20 -4.19 2.74
CA SER A 151 0.24 -4.32 2.42
C SER A 151 0.54 -5.58 1.62
N SER A 152 -0.10 -6.69 1.96
CA SER A 152 0.11 -7.94 1.24
C SER A 152 -0.34 -7.84 -0.22
N ILE A 153 -1.45 -7.15 -0.51
CA ILE A 153 -1.92 -6.92 -1.88
C ILE A 153 -0.96 -5.98 -2.64
N THR A 154 -0.54 -4.87 -2.02
CA THR A 154 0.35 -3.89 -2.67
C THR A 154 1.73 -4.46 -2.95
N ILE A 155 2.34 -5.12 -1.95
CA ILE A 155 3.63 -5.80 -2.07
C ILE A 155 3.53 -6.93 -3.10
N ARG A 156 2.49 -7.77 -3.04
CA ARG A 156 2.33 -8.86 -4.00
C ARG A 156 2.27 -8.33 -5.43
N TYR A 157 1.56 -7.24 -5.67
CA TYR A 157 1.52 -6.65 -7.00
C TYR A 157 2.87 -6.07 -7.43
N ALA A 158 3.52 -5.29 -6.57
CA ALA A 158 4.74 -4.55 -6.89
C ALA A 158 5.99 -5.43 -6.97
N GLU A 159 6.15 -6.36 -6.03
CA GLU A 159 7.38 -7.14 -5.83
C GLU A 159 7.22 -8.60 -6.28
N LYS A 160 6.00 -9.00 -6.70
CA LYS A 160 5.65 -10.36 -7.18
C LYS A 160 5.89 -11.49 -6.17
N HIS A 161 6.22 -11.19 -4.92
CA HIS A 161 6.30 -12.15 -3.83
C HIS A 161 5.27 -11.85 -2.74
N PHE A 162 4.96 -12.86 -1.92
CA PHE A 162 4.15 -12.68 -0.71
C PHE A 162 5.03 -12.91 0.49
N VAL A 163 4.87 -12.06 1.50
CA VAL A 163 5.52 -12.21 2.79
C VAL A 163 4.45 -12.61 3.79
N ASP A 164 4.59 -13.81 4.37
CA ASP A 164 3.67 -14.35 5.38
C ASP A 164 3.67 -13.54 6.70
N THR A 165 4.53 -12.51 6.83
CA THR A 165 4.72 -11.73 8.05
C THR A 165 3.91 -10.44 8.03
N TYR A 166 3.12 -10.25 9.09
CA TYR A 166 2.34 -9.04 9.29
C TYR A 166 3.22 -7.93 9.91
N ASN A 167 3.63 -6.95 9.10
CA ASN A 167 4.27 -5.72 9.58
C ASN A 167 3.23 -4.59 9.62
N PRO A 168 2.94 -3.95 10.77
CA PRO A 168 2.10 -2.75 10.81
C PRO A 168 2.66 -1.67 9.88
N THR A 169 1.87 -1.27 8.89
CA THR A 169 2.31 -0.35 7.83
C THR A 169 2.63 1.05 8.39
N ILE A 170 3.84 1.51 8.14
CA ILE A 170 4.20 2.93 8.08
C ILE A 170 4.18 3.28 6.58
N GLU A 171 3.37 4.26 6.19
CA GLU A 171 3.05 4.63 4.79
C GLU A 171 4.20 4.38 3.80
N THR A 172 4.06 3.38 2.93
CA THR A 172 5.10 2.96 1.97
C THR A 172 4.59 3.10 0.54
N LYS A 173 5.45 3.65 -0.34
CA LYS A 173 5.16 3.85 -1.76
C LYS A 173 5.92 2.82 -2.58
N PHE A 174 5.20 1.97 -3.30
CA PHE A 174 5.82 0.99 -4.19
C PHE A 174 5.71 1.48 -5.64
N PRO A 175 6.82 1.73 -6.35
CA PRO A 175 6.76 2.01 -7.78
C PRO A 175 6.35 0.74 -8.51
N ALA A 176 5.14 0.72 -9.03
CA ALA A 176 4.65 -0.39 -9.84
C ALA A 176 4.26 0.10 -11.23
N ARG A 177 4.27 -0.80 -12.22
CA ARG A 177 3.84 -0.50 -13.58
C ARG A 177 2.68 -1.40 -13.97
N ILE A 178 1.85 -0.91 -14.87
CA ILE A 178 0.82 -1.71 -15.52
C ILE A 178 0.74 -1.32 -16.98
N ARG A 179 0.59 -2.32 -17.85
CA ARG A 179 0.27 -2.11 -19.25
C ARG A 179 -1.22 -2.37 -19.44
N TYR A 180 -1.94 -1.36 -19.88
CA TYR A 180 -3.37 -1.42 -20.15
C TYR A 180 -3.63 -0.84 -21.54
N ARG A 181 -4.22 -1.64 -22.44
CA ARG A 181 -4.53 -1.22 -23.83
C ARG A 181 -3.33 -0.61 -24.56
N GLY A 182 -2.22 -1.36 -24.62
CA GLY A 182 -0.98 -0.91 -25.26
C GLY A 182 -0.23 0.24 -24.55
N LYS A 183 -0.87 0.94 -23.62
CA LYS A 183 -0.28 2.06 -22.87
C LYS A 183 0.26 1.60 -21.53
N GLU A 184 1.45 2.10 -21.19
CA GLU A 184 2.06 1.86 -19.89
C GLU A 184 1.76 3.00 -18.91
N PHE A 185 1.42 2.61 -17.68
CA PHE A 185 1.10 3.50 -16.58
C PHE A 185 2.03 3.24 -15.39
N ASN A 186 2.48 4.31 -14.76
CA ASN A 186 3.13 4.26 -13.46
C ASN A 186 2.07 4.29 -12.36
N LEU A 187 2.05 3.28 -11.51
CA LEU A 187 1.16 3.20 -10.36
C LEU A 187 1.89 3.71 -9.11
N LYS A 188 1.32 4.75 -8.49
CA LYS A 188 1.70 5.17 -7.13
C LYS A 188 0.77 4.50 -6.14
N LEU A 189 1.17 3.31 -5.69
CA LEU A 189 0.43 2.55 -4.68
C LEU A 189 0.72 3.14 -3.30
N LEU A 190 -0.30 3.69 -2.67
CA LEU A 190 -0.24 4.21 -1.31
C LEU A 190 -0.85 3.18 -0.36
N ASP A 191 0.02 2.45 0.33
CA ASP A 191 -0.37 1.54 1.40
C ASP A 191 -0.58 2.32 2.71
N THR A 192 -1.73 2.13 3.35
CA THR A 192 -2.13 2.89 4.55
C THR A 192 -2.18 2.00 5.78
N ALA A 193 -2.01 2.60 6.96
CA ALA A 193 -2.30 1.91 8.21
C ALA A 193 -3.79 1.51 8.27
N GLY A 194 -4.09 0.44 9.01
CA GLY A 194 -5.48 0.02 9.26
C GLY A 194 -6.32 1.16 9.82
N GLN A 195 -7.53 1.30 9.29
CA GLN A 195 -8.46 2.35 9.69
C GLN A 195 -9.52 1.76 10.64
N ASP A 196 -9.94 2.56 11.62
CA ASP A 196 -11.10 2.29 12.48
C ASP A 196 -12.21 3.34 12.24
N GLU A 197 -13.33 3.18 12.94
CA GLU A 197 -14.49 4.07 12.82
C GLU A 197 -14.16 5.54 13.12
N HIS A 198 -13.18 5.80 13.99
CA HIS A 198 -12.78 7.15 14.41
C HIS A 198 -11.62 7.72 13.59
N SER A 199 -10.96 6.91 12.77
CA SER A 199 -9.80 7.33 11.99
C SER A 199 -10.18 8.36 10.92
N ILE A 200 -9.49 9.50 10.90
CA ILE A 200 -9.71 10.58 9.93
C ILE A 200 -8.92 10.27 8.65
N LEU A 201 -9.53 10.48 7.47
CA LEU A 201 -8.77 10.44 6.22
C LEU A 201 -7.79 11.61 6.15
N GLN A 202 -6.51 11.29 6.13
CA GLN A 202 -5.46 12.29 6.03
C GLN A 202 -5.47 12.96 4.64
N PRO A 203 -5.07 14.24 4.50
CA PRO A 203 -5.10 14.96 3.22
C PRO A 203 -4.26 14.31 2.10
N ASN A 204 -3.16 13.63 2.45
CA ASN A 204 -2.37 12.86 1.49
C ASN A 204 -3.13 11.67 0.89
N TYR A 205 -4.24 11.23 1.48
CA TYR A 205 -5.08 10.16 0.93
C TYR A 205 -6.07 10.70 -0.12
N THR A 206 -6.33 12.01 -0.15
CA THR A 206 -7.34 12.63 -1.02
C THR A 206 -6.71 13.38 -2.20
N ILE A 207 -5.70 14.20 -1.94
CA ILE A 207 -5.11 15.07 -2.96
C ILE A 207 -4.46 14.26 -4.08
N GLY A 208 -4.95 14.44 -5.31
CA GLY A 208 -4.46 13.79 -6.52
C GLY A 208 -4.69 12.27 -6.58
N THR A 209 -5.56 11.74 -5.72
CA THR A 209 -5.93 10.32 -5.76
C THR A 209 -6.84 10.05 -6.95
N HIS A 210 -6.51 9.02 -7.73
CA HIS A 210 -7.27 8.63 -8.91
C HIS A 210 -8.19 7.45 -8.57
N CYS A 211 -7.72 6.52 -7.75
CA CYS A 211 -8.46 5.32 -7.38
C CYS A 211 -8.35 5.03 -5.88
N TYR A 212 -9.43 4.53 -5.29
CA TYR A 212 -9.45 3.90 -3.97
C TYR A 212 -9.71 2.41 -4.09
N VAL A 213 -8.97 1.63 -3.32
CA VAL A 213 -9.20 0.19 -3.14
C VAL A 213 -9.62 -0.02 -1.69
N LEU A 214 -10.88 -0.36 -1.46
CA LEU A 214 -11.41 -0.64 -0.12
C LEU A 214 -11.33 -2.15 0.12
N VAL A 215 -10.52 -2.56 1.10
CA VAL A 215 -10.20 -3.96 1.37
C VAL A 215 -10.86 -4.42 2.67
N PHE A 216 -11.60 -5.51 2.60
CA PHE A 216 -11.99 -6.32 3.76
C PHE A 216 -11.41 -7.73 3.64
N SER A 217 -11.43 -8.49 4.72
CA SER A 217 -11.09 -9.92 4.71
C SER A 217 -12.36 -10.76 4.72
N VAL A 218 -12.46 -11.76 3.83
CA VAL A 218 -13.63 -12.66 3.78
C VAL A 218 -13.79 -13.51 5.04
N VAL A 219 -12.76 -13.57 5.89
CA VAL A 219 -12.73 -14.27 7.19
C VAL A 219 -12.88 -13.31 8.38
N ASP A 220 -13.17 -12.03 8.14
CA ASP A 220 -13.45 -11.03 9.20
C ASP A 220 -14.68 -10.17 8.84
N ARG A 221 -15.83 -10.51 9.45
CA ARG A 221 -17.11 -9.83 9.24
C ARG A 221 -17.07 -8.36 9.64
N ALA A 222 -16.37 -8.02 10.73
CA ALA A 222 -16.28 -6.64 11.19
C ALA A 222 -15.52 -5.77 10.17
N SER A 223 -14.51 -6.33 9.51
CA SER A 223 -13.82 -5.64 8.42
C SER A 223 -14.72 -5.34 7.21
N PHE A 224 -15.69 -6.20 6.93
CA PHE A 224 -16.68 -6.00 5.87
C PHE A 224 -17.69 -4.92 6.23
N GLU A 225 -18.18 -4.89 7.47
CA GLU A 225 -19.09 -3.85 7.95
C GLU A 225 -18.45 -2.45 7.92
N MET A 226 -17.14 -2.37 8.22
CA MET A 226 -16.35 -1.14 8.18
C MET A 226 -16.26 -0.51 6.79
N ILE A 227 -16.52 -1.26 5.71
CA ILE A 227 -16.42 -0.75 4.33
C ILE A 227 -17.37 0.42 4.08
N ARG A 228 -18.60 0.38 4.62
CA ARG A 228 -19.57 1.49 4.47
C ARG A 228 -19.01 2.79 5.06
N VAL A 229 -18.45 2.70 6.26
CA VAL A 229 -17.83 3.84 6.94
C VAL A 229 -16.66 4.41 6.14
N LEU A 230 -15.81 3.54 5.57
CA LEU A 230 -14.69 3.99 4.74
C LEU A 230 -15.14 4.61 3.42
N HIS A 231 -16.17 4.06 2.79
CA HIS A 231 -16.76 4.58 1.56
C HIS A 231 -17.35 5.98 1.79
N ASP A 232 -18.15 6.16 2.85
CA ASP A 232 -18.72 7.45 3.22
C ASP A 232 -17.62 8.49 3.50
N LYS A 233 -16.55 8.09 4.19
CA LYS A 233 -15.39 8.97 4.43
C LYS A 233 -14.75 9.42 3.12
N VAL A 234 -14.57 8.51 2.15
CA VAL A 234 -14.01 8.83 0.82
C VAL A 234 -14.94 9.79 0.06
N LEU A 235 -16.24 9.50 0.01
CA LEU A 235 -17.21 10.36 -0.67
C LEU A 235 -17.19 11.79 -0.11
N ASN A 236 -17.25 11.91 1.22
CA ASN A 236 -17.24 13.20 1.90
C ASN A 236 -15.93 13.96 1.66
N ALA A 237 -14.79 13.28 1.71
CA ALA A 237 -13.50 13.92 1.55
C ALA A 237 -13.19 14.34 0.09
N CYS A 238 -13.84 13.68 -0.88
CA CYS A 238 -13.70 13.97 -2.30
C CYS A 238 -14.82 14.86 -2.87
N ALA A 239 -15.82 15.20 -2.06
CA ALA A 239 -17.03 15.93 -2.45
C ALA A 239 -17.78 15.25 -3.62
N ILE A 240 -17.86 13.91 -3.62
CA ILE A 240 -18.51 13.14 -4.69
C ILE A 240 -19.97 12.89 -4.33
N SER A 241 -20.88 13.18 -5.27
CA SER A 241 -22.29 12.81 -5.13
C SER A 241 -22.50 11.28 -5.29
N PRO A 242 -23.29 10.60 -4.41
CA PRO A 242 -23.53 9.15 -4.48
C PRO A 242 -24.07 8.62 -5.83
N LEU A 243 -24.66 9.49 -6.66
CA LEU A 243 -25.32 9.15 -7.92
C LEU A 243 -24.38 8.98 -9.13
N GLN A 244 -23.10 9.35 -9.02
CA GLN A 244 -22.15 9.25 -10.15
C GLN A 244 -21.34 7.94 -10.20
N GLN A 245 -21.33 7.16 -9.11
CA GLN A 245 -20.57 5.90 -9.07
C GLN A 245 -21.23 4.77 -9.89
N THR A 246 -22.55 4.78 -10.01
CA THR A 246 -23.36 3.74 -10.67
C THR A 246 -23.40 3.82 -12.19
N GLN A 247 -22.90 4.90 -12.82
CA GLN A 247 -22.97 5.05 -14.26
C GLN A 247 -21.79 4.34 -14.94
N ALA A 248 -22.03 3.09 -15.36
CA ALA A 248 -21.33 2.54 -16.52
C ALA A 248 -21.63 3.47 -17.71
N PRO A 249 -20.66 3.74 -18.61
CA PRO A 249 -20.95 4.50 -19.82
C PRO A 249 -22.05 3.78 -20.58
N LYS A 250 -23.21 4.43 -20.72
CA LYS A 250 -24.22 3.97 -21.67
C LYS A 250 -23.54 4.00 -23.05
N PRO A 251 -23.54 2.91 -23.83
CA PRO A 251 -23.17 3.02 -25.22
C PRO A 251 -24.13 4.06 -25.83
N ASN A 252 -23.57 5.09 -26.45
CA ASN A 252 -24.34 6.10 -27.15
C ASN A 252 -25.18 5.40 -28.23
N LEU A 253 -26.43 5.10 -27.91
CA LEU A 253 -27.45 4.86 -28.92
C LEU A 253 -27.81 6.25 -29.42
N ALA A 254 -27.34 6.58 -30.62
CA ALA A 254 -27.78 7.76 -31.32
C ALA A 254 -29.31 7.74 -31.37
N SER A 255 -29.96 8.71 -30.74
CA SER A 255 -31.35 9.02 -31.00
C SER A 255 -31.47 10.51 -31.24
N ASP A 256 -31.91 10.80 -32.44
CA ASP A 256 -32.10 12.09 -33.07
C ASP A 256 -33.09 13.02 -32.34
N HIS A 257 -32.88 14.29 -32.66
CA HIS A 257 -33.79 15.45 -32.69
C HIS A 257 -33.86 16.44 -31.51
N PRO A 258 -33.84 17.76 -31.82
CA PRO A 258 -33.81 18.84 -30.84
C PRO A 258 -35.23 19.37 -30.55
N SER A 259 -35.51 19.64 -29.29
CA SER A 259 -36.63 20.53 -28.91
C SER A 259 -36.14 21.62 -27.97
N ASN A 260 -36.27 22.83 -28.50
CA ASN A 260 -36.02 24.14 -27.96
C ASN A 260 -36.95 24.47 -26.76
N SER A 261 -36.40 24.96 -25.65
CA SER A 261 -37.13 25.85 -24.75
C SER A 261 -36.16 26.76 -23.98
N ASN A 262 -36.34 28.06 -24.18
CA ASN A 262 -35.60 29.18 -23.60
C ASN A 262 -35.81 29.35 -22.08
N GLY A 263 -34.71 29.71 -21.40
CA GLY A 263 -34.68 30.78 -20.40
C GLY A 263 -34.83 30.40 -18.92
N ILE A 264 -33.78 30.63 -18.14
CA ILE A 264 -33.70 31.67 -17.07
C ILE A 264 -32.24 31.77 -16.59
N ASN A 265 -31.71 33.00 -16.59
CA ASN A 265 -30.43 33.37 -16.01
C ASN A 265 -30.48 33.27 -14.48
N GLY A 266 -29.52 32.57 -13.86
CA GLY A 266 -29.42 32.50 -12.41
C GLY A 266 -28.09 31.91 -11.96
N THR A 267 -27.13 32.81 -11.71
CA THR A 267 -25.94 32.62 -10.87
C THR A 267 -24.96 31.52 -11.31
N SER A 268 -23.85 31.97 -11.90
CA SER A 268 -22.54 31.30 -11.87
C SER A 268 -22.18 30.94 -10.43
N THR A 269 -22.65 29.79 -9.96
CA THR A 269 -22.09 29.11 -8.80
C THR A 269 -20.82 28.43 -9.28
N ALA A 270 -19.73 28.64 -8.55
CA ALA A 270 -18.45 28.04 -8.84
C ALA A 270 -18.65 26.55 -9.13
N VAL A 271 -18.15 26.08 -10.27
CA VAL A 271 -18.01 24.64 -10.52
C VAL A 271 -17.02 24.17 -9.45
N GLU A 272 -17.54 23.69 -8.33
CA GLU A 272 -16.73 23.02 -7.32
C GLU A 272 -15.98 21.91 -8.05
N ASN A 273 -14.65 21.91 -7.92
CA ASN A 273 -13.77 20.96 -8.59
C ASN A 273 -14.06 19.56 -8.00
N GLU A 274 -15.12 18.90 -8.50
CA GLU A 274 -15.54 17.57 -8.07
C GLU A 274 -14.39 16.58 -8.35
N SER A 275 -13.97 15.84 -7.32
CA SER A 275 -12.81 14.98 -7.45
C SER A 275 -13.14 13.78 -8.34
N LYS A 276 -12.43 13.66 -9.46
CA LYS A 276 -12.53 12.51 -10.36
C LYS A 276 -11.83 11.31 -9.74
N VAL A 277 -12.57 10.44 -9.06
CA VAL A 277 -12.01 9.21 -8.47
C VAL A 277 -12.87 7.99 -8.81
N VAL A 278 -12.24 6.81 -8.79
CA VAL A 278 -12.93 5.52 -8.85
C VAL A 278 -12.72 4.72 -7.57
N ILE A 279 -13.71 3.92 -7.19
CA ILE A 279 -13.63 3.04 -6.01
C ILE A 279 -13.77 1.59 -6.46
N ILE A 280 -12.93 0.71 -5.91
CA ILE A 280 -12.98 -0.74 -6.07
C ILE A 280 -13.12 -1.38 -4.68
N LEU A 281 -14.09 -2.26 -4.50
CA LEU A 281 -14.24 -3.09 -3.32
C LEU A 281 -13.50 -4.42 -3.50
N VAL A 282 -12.71 -4.81 -2.49
CA VAL A 282 -11.90 -6.02 -2.52
C VAL A 282 -12.16 -6.89 -1.29
N GLY A 283 -12.56 -8.14 -1.54
CA GLY A 283 -12.63 -9.20 -0.52
C GLY A 283 -11.38 -10.06 -0.55
N ASN A 284 -10.45 -9.83 0.37
CA ASN A 284 -9.18 -10.56 0.40
C ASN A 284 -9.27 -11.85 1.22
N MET A 285 -8.28 -12.74 1.03
CA MET A 285 -8.15 -14.04 1.69
C MET A 285 -9.19 -15.09 1.23
N CYS A 286 -9.61 -15.03 -0.04
CA CYS A 286 -10.54 -16.02 -0.61
C CYS A 286 -10.01 -17.47 -0.61
N ASP A 287 -8.71 -17.67 -0.39
CA ASP A 287 -8.10 -18.99 -0.19
C ASP A 287 -8.51 -19.66 1.15
N LEU A 288 -9.07 -18.90 2.10
CA LEU A 288 -9.45 -19.37 3.43
C LEU A 288 -10.93 -19.76 3.52
N GLU A 289 -11.43 -20.54 2.56
CA GLU A 289 -12.85 -20.88 2.41
C GLU A 289 -13.48 -21.50 3.67
N ARG A 290 -12.72 -22.32 4.41
CA ARG A 290 -13.21 -22.96 5.66
C ARG A 290 -13.48 -21.97 6.80
N ASN A 291 -12.88 -20.79 6.73
CA ASN A 291 -12.97 -19.74 7.73
C ASN A 291 -13.82 -18.55 7.24
N ARG A 292 -14.42 -18.66 6.05
CA ARG A 292 -15.22 -17.60 5.43
C ARG A 292 -16.42 -17.24 6.32
N CYS A 293 -16.59 -15.93 6.54
CA CYS A 293 -17.74 -15.35 7.23
C CYS A 293 -18.45 -14.26 6.41
N VAL A 294 -17.97 -13.98 5.20
CA VAL A 294 -18.61 -13.11 4.21
C VAL A 294 -18.64 -13.85 2.88
N SER A 295 -19.85 -14.05 2.34
CA SER A 295 -20.00 -14.74 1.05
C SER A 295 -19.64 -13.80 -0.11
N ASN A 296 -19.37 -14.40 -1.28
CA ASN A 296 -19.12 -13.63 -2.49
C ASN A 296 -20.34 -12.76 -2.85
N GLU A 297 -21.55 -13.30 -2.70
CA GLU A 297 -22.83 -12.62 -2.98
C GLU A 297 -23.05 -11.42 -2.06
N GLU A 298 -22.63 -11.50 -0.79
CA GLU A 298 -22.68 -10.36 0.14
C GLU A 298 -21.72 -9.24 -0.32
N GLY A 299 -20.52 -9.61 -0.76
CA GLY A 299 -19.54 -8.68 -1.34
C GLY A 299 -20.09 -7.98 -2.60
N GLU A 300 -20.67 -8.74 -3.53
CA GLU A 300 -21.31 -8.19 -4.72
C GLU A 300 -22.51 -7.30 -4.39
N ALA A 301 -23.35 -7.71 -3.44
CA ALA A 301 -24.50 -6.92 -3.01
C ALA A 301 -24.07 -5.57 -2.44
N LEU A 302 -23.04 -5.57 -1.58
CA LEU A 302 -22.48 -4.33 -1.04
C LEU A 302 -21.88 -3.46 -2.16
N ALA A 303 -21.15 -4.04 -3.11
CA ALA A 303 -20.59 -3.26 -4.21
C ALA A 303 -21.66 -2.63 -5.11
N ARG A 304 -22.77 -3.34 -5.36
CA ARG A 304 -23.95 -2.78 -6.06
C ARG A 304 -24.58 -1.64 -5.28
N GLU A 305 -24.75 -1.80 -3.96
CA GLU A 305 -25.25 -0.76 -3.06
C GLU A 305 -24.37 0.49 -3.10
N LEU A 306 -23.04 0.32 -3.06
CA LEU A 306 -22.06 1.40 -3.02
C LEU A 306 -21.70 1.96 -4.42
N GLY A 307 -22.19 1.35 -5.50
CA GLY A 307 -21.89 1.78 -6.88
C GLY A 307 -20.45 1.53 -7.34
N CYS A 308 -19.75 0.55 -6.77
CA CYS A 308 -18.36 0.23 -7.10
C CYS A 308 -18.20 -1.18 -7.71
N SER A 309 -17.05 -1.46 -8.30
CA SER A 309 -16.71 -2.82 -8.76
C SER A 309 -16.27 -3.69 -7.57
N PHE A 310 -16.56 -5.00 -7.62
CA PHE A 310 -16.12 -5.97 -6.61
C PHE A 310 -15.15 -7.00 -7.19
N ILE A 311 -14.10 -7.33 -6.43
CA ILE A 311 -13.14 -8.38 -6.75
C ILE A 311 -12.78 -9.15 -5.48
N GLU A 312 -12.93 -10.47 -5.48
CA GLU A 312 -12.26 -11.31 -4.46
C GLU A 312 -10.83 -11.62 -4.89
N CYS A 313 -9.91 -11.67 -3.92
CA CYS A 313 -8.50 -11.96 -4.18
C CYS A 313 -7.85 -12.76 -3.06
N SER A 314 -6.69 -13.33 -3.36
CA SER A 314 -5.79 -13.89 -2.37
C SER A 314 -4.38 -13.39 -2.63
N ALA A 315 -3.91 -12.47 -1.77
CA ALA A 315 -2.53 -12.01 -1.84
C ALA A 315 -1.52 -13.17 -1.65
N LYS A 316 -1.93 -14.20 -0.90
CA LYS A 316 -1.12 -15.39 -0.63
C LYS A 316 -0.89 -16.20 -1.90
N THR A 317 -1.96 -16.52 -2.63
CA THR A 317 -1.90 -17.37 -3.83
C THR A 317 -1.72 -16.57 -5.13
N ASP A 318 -1.63 -15.24 -5.03
CA ASP A 318 -1.58 -14.29 -6.16
C ASP A 318 -2.86 -14.29 -7.03
N GLU A 319 -3.96 -14.82 -6.50
CA GLU A 319 -5.24 -14.84 -7.19
C GLU A 319 -5.83 -13.43 -7.28
N ASN A 320 -6.17 -13.01 -8.51
CA ASN A 320 -6.82 -11.74 -8.86
C ASN A 320 -6.06 -10.45 -8.45
N ILE A 321 -4.80 -10.54 -8.00
CA ILE A 321 -4.04 -9.36 -7.58
C ILE A 321 -3.80 -8.39 -8.74
N HIS A 322 -3.40 -8.89 -9.91
CA HIS A 322 -3.30 -8.05 -11.11
C HIS A 322 -4.63 -7.40 -11.50
N LYS A 323 -5.73 -8.17 -11.39
CA LYS A 323 -7.08 -7.74 -11.79
C LYS A 323 -7.56 -6.54 -10.98
N ILE A 324 -7.18 -6.41 -9.71
CA ILE A 324 -7.53 -5.26 -8.87
C ILE A 324 -7.02 -3.95 -9.50
N PHE A 325 -5.72 -3.91 -9.81
CA PHE A 325 -5.08 -2.70 -10.31
C PHE A 325 -5.40 -2.44 -11.79
N GLU A 326 -5.57 -3.48 -12.59
CA GLU A 326 -6.07 -3.36 -13.96
C GLU A 326 -7.49 -2.77 -14.00
N THR A 327 -8.40 -3.26 -13.15
CA THR A 327 -9.78 -2.75 -13.08
C THR A 327 -9.82 -1.31 -12.59
N ALA A 328 -8.96 -0.94 -11.63
CA ALA A 328 -8.83 0.44 -11.18
C ALA A 328 -8.43 1.39 -12.33
N VAL A 329 -7.38 1.03 -13.08
CA VAL A 329 -6.95 1.82 -14.25
C VAL A 329 -8.02 1.84 -15.34
N HIS A 330 -8.59 0.69 -15.68
CA HIS A 330 -9.67 0.58 -16.66
C HIS A 330 -10.84 1.51 -16.34
N ASN A 331 -11.37 1.44 -15.12
CA ASN A 331 -12.52 2.23 -14.71
C ASN A 331 -12.20 3.73 -14.72
N TYR A 332 -10.98 4.12 -14.32
CA TYR A 332 -10.57 5.51 -14.36
C TYR A 332 -10.44 6.03 -15.79
N GLU A 333 -9.74 5.31 -16.67
CA GLU A 333 -9.58 5.71 -18.07
C GLU A 333 -10.93 5.79 -18.79
N LEU A 334 -11.80 4.80 -18.58
CA LEU A 334 -13.12 4.74 -19.18
C LEU A 334 -13.99 5.94 -18.79
N ARG A 335 -13.98 6.31 -17.51
CA ARG A 335 -14.85 7.38 -16.99
C ARG A 335 -14.32 8.77 -17.29
N PHE A 336 -13.01 8.98 -17.16
CA PHE A 336 -12.44 10.32 -17.10
C PHE A 336 -11.45 10.66 -18.22
N ASN A 337 -11.14 9.69 -19.09
CA ASN A 337 -10.16 9.87 -20.17
C ASN A 337 -10.69 9.29 -21.50
N GLN A 338 -11.88 9.74 -21.92
CA GLN A 338 -12.63 9.22 -23.08
C GLN A 338 -11.89 9.34 -24.42
N GLU A 339 -10.99 10.31 -24.60
CA GLU A 339 -10.17 10.47 -25.82
C GLU A 339 -9.29 9.24 -26.10
N ALA A 340 -8.87 8.52 -25.06
CA ALA A 340 -8.10 7.28 -25.19
C ALA A 340 -8.98 6.03 -25.41
N TYR A 341 -10.27 6.07 -25.04
CA TYR A 341 -11.17 4.92 -25.15
C TYR A 341 -11.67 4.69 -26.59
N HIS A 342 -11.82 5.76 -27.38
CA HIS A 342 -12.40 5.72 -28.72
C HIS A 342 -11.38 5.44 -29.86
N GLN A 343 -10.08 5.45 -29.60
CA GLN A 343 -9.05 5.23 -30.64
C GLN A 343 -8.73 3.74 -30.89
N GLU A 344 -9.14 2.82 -30.02
CA GLU A 344 -8.79 1.39 -30.12
C GLU A 344 -9.99 0.43 -30.34
N THR A 345 -11.23 0.91 -30.33
CA THR A 345 -12.34 0.08 -30.81
C THR A 345 -12.35 0.11 -32.34
N PRO A 346 -12.10 -1.01 -33.06
CA PRO A 346 -12.37 -1.03 -34.49
C PRO A 346 -13.85 -0.69 -34.69
N PRO A 347 -14.22 0.12 -35.71
CA PRO A 347 -15.61 0.42 -35.99
C PRO A 347 -16.35 -0.91 -36.10
N THR A 348 -17.41 -1.05 -35.31
CA THR A 348 -18.30 -2.21 -35.36
C THR A 348 -18.66 -2.41 -36.83
N CYS A 349 -18.17 -3.49 -37.42
CA CYS A 349 -18.59 -3.90 -38.74
C CYS A 349 -20.07 -4.22 -38.61
N LEU A 350 -20.93 -3.28 -39.00
CA LEU A 350 -22.32 -3.53 -39.33
C LEU A 350 -22.28 -4.54 -40.48
N LEU A 351 -22.39 -5.82 -40.14
CA LEU A 351 -22.72 -6.86 -41.11
C LEU A 351 -24.16 -6.59 -41.55
N LEU A 352 -24.27 -5.97 -42.73
CA LEU A 352 -25.44 -6.00 -43.59
C LEU A 352 -25.75 -7.44 -44.02
#